data_AF-A0A060WRD2-F1
#
_entry.id   AF-A0A060WRD2-F1
#
_cell.length_a   1.000
_cell.length_b   1.000
_cell.length_c   1.000
_cell.angle_alpha   90.00
_cell.angle_beta   90.00
_cell.angle_gamma   90.00
#
_symmetry.space_group_name_H-M   'P 1'
#
loop_
_entity.id
_entity.type
_entity.pdbx_description
1 polymer ?
#
loop_
_entity_poly.entity_id
_entity_poly.type
_entity_poly.pdbx_seq_one_letter_code
_entity_poly.pdbx_strand_id
1 'polypeptide(L)'
;MGNTSSRSYFPGIKMQPAKTTLFKREQTGTTYRIPALIHLKESQTFLAFAEKRSSPSDIDAKLIVMRRGTQQNGSTQWSESQELLSACLPDHRTMNPCPVYEKNTKTLFLFFICILGNTPEHHQICTGKNKAHLCYITSNDEGQNWSQTKDLTESVIGKTVRRWATFAVGPGHGIQMESGRLIIPTYAYYIHCKCFSFPSLHSTATCSLNIQ
;
A
#
# COMPACT_ATOMS: atom_id res chain seq x y z
N MET A 1 57.14 -16.29 30.86
CA MET A 1 56.96 -14.85 30.57
C MET A 1 56.20 -14.76 29.26
N GLY A 2 55.04 -14.11 29.28
CA GLY A 2 54.05 -14.17 28.20
C GLY A 2 54.45 -13.33 26.99
N ASN A 3 54.12 -13.85 25.80
CA ASN A 3 53.98 -13.04 24.59
C ASN A 3 52.51 -13.01 24.21
N THR A 4 51.87 -11.90 24.54
CA THR A 4 50.50 -11.58 24.14
C THR A 4 50.53 -11.20 22.67
N SER A 5 50.03 -12.07 21.77
CA SER A 5 49.76 -11.66 20.39
C SER A 5 48.63 -10.64 20.41
N SER A 6 48.96 -9.42 19.99
CA SER A 6 48.04 -8.33 19.77
C SER A 6 47.01 -8.75 18.70
N ARG A 7 45.77 -8.92 19.14
CA ARG A 7 44.61 -9.05 18.24
C ARG A 7 44.41 -7.69 17.59
N SER A 8 44.85 -7.53 16.34
CA SER A 8 44.59 -6.34 15.55
C SER A 8 43.08 -6.17 15.37
N TYR A 9 42.55 -5.16 16.06
CA TYR A 9 41.18 -4.70 15.91
C TYR A 9 41.09 -3.92 14.60
N PHE A 10 40.65 -4.57 13.53
CA PHE A 10 40.22 -3.84 12.34
C PHE A 10 38.81 -3.31 12.62
N PRO A 11 38.60 -1.97 12.70
CA PRO A 11 37.26 -1.44 12.78
C PRO A 11 36.55 -1.81 11.47
N GLY A 12 35.61 -2.75 11.57
CA GLY A 12 34.82 -3.21 10.44
C GLY A 12 34.15 -2.03 9.79
N ILE A 13 34.59 -1.70 8.57
CA ILE A 13 33.92 -0.75 7.69
C ILE A 13 32.51 -1.33 7.48
N LYS A 14 31.51 -0.78 8.18
CA LYS A 14 30.11 -1.06 7.87
C LYS A 14 29.84 -0.42 6.50
N MET A 15 30.00 -1.21 5.44
CA MET A 15 29.53 -0.82 4.13
C MET A 15 28.03 -0.55 4.23
N GLN A 16 27.65 0.70 3.99
CA GLN A 16 26.25 1.05 3.87
C GLN A 16 25.68 0.30 2.66
N PRO A 17 24.52 -0.35 2.78
CA PRO A 17 23.90 -1.01 1.64
C PRO A 17 23.66 0.01 0.53
N ALA A 18 23.88 -0.40 -0.72
CA ALA A 18 23.64 0.44 -1.88
C ALA A 18 22.18 0.94 -1.87
N LYS A 19 21.99 2.23 -2.16
CA LYS A 19 20.66 2.86 -2.21
C LYS A 19 20.31 3.17 -3.66
N THR A 20 19.11 2.80 -4.07
CA THR A 20 18.59 3.07 -5.42
C THR A 20 17.28 3.85 -5.30
N THR A 21 17.20 4.99 -5.98
CA THR A 21 15.97 5.77 -6.07
C THR A 21 15.07 5.18 -7.16
N LEU A 22 13.91 4.62 -6.77
CA LEU A 22 12.97 4.01 -7.71
C LEU A 22 11.97 5.01 -8.30
N PHE A 23 11.51 5.95 -7.47
CA PHE A 23 10.58 6.98 -7.87
C PHE A 23 11.14 8.34 -7.46
N LYS A 24 11.40 9.19 -8.45
CA LYS A 24 11.96 10.53 -8.26
C LYS A 24 10.92 11.56 -8.66
N ARG A 25 10.82 12.65 -7.90
CA ARG A 25 9.99 13.80 -8.26
C ARG A 25 10.35 14.28 -9.67
N GLU A 26 9.34 14.50 -10.49
CA GLU A 26 9.49 14.98 -11.85
C GLU A 26 9.57 16.51 -11.89
N GLN A 27 10.16 17.05 -12.96
CA GLN A 27 10.24 18.50 -13.18
C GLN A 27 8.85 19.15 -13.34
N THR A 28 7.87 18.39 -13.83
CA THR A 28 6.46 18.78 -13.98
C THR A 28 5.75 18.99 -12.64
N GLY A 29 6.38 18.63 -11.51
CA GLY A 29 5.79 18.70 -10.18
C GLY A 29 5.20 17.36 -9.69
N THR A 30 5.05 16.36 -10.58
CA THR A 30 4.62 15.01 -10.21
C THR A 30 5.50 14.46 -9.10
N THR A 31 4.86 13.91 -8.07
CA THR A 31 5.54 13.31 -6.93
C THR A 31 5.00 11.92 -6.65
N TYR A 32 5.82 11.14 -5.95
CA TYR A 32 5.56 9.75 -5.64
C TYR A 32 5.57 9.58 -4.13
N ARG A 33 4.46 9.12 -3.56
CA ARG A 33 4.28 9.00 -2.10
C ARG A 33 3.65 7.66 -1.74
N ILE A 34 3.65 7.37 -0.44
CA ILE A 34 3.01 6.19 0.15
C ILE A 34 3.59 4.89 -0.45
N PRO A 35 4.87 4.59 -0.11
CA PRO A 35 5.55 3.45 -0.68
C PRO A 35 5.00 2.13 -0.14
N ALA A 36 4.95 1.14 -1.00
CA ALA A 36 4.70 -0.26 -0.65
C ALA A 36 5.71 -1.16 -1.36
N LEU A 37 6.12 -2.25 -0.72
CA LEU A 37 7.13 -3.16 -1.24
C LEU A 37 6.79 -4.59 -0.84
N ILE A 38 6.90 -5.52 -1.79
CA ILE A 38 6.80 -6.95 -1.52
C ILE A 38 7.93 -7.69 -2.23
N HIS A 39 8.44 -8.76 -1.59
CA HIS A 39 9.47 -9.64 -2.14
C HIS A 39 8.91 -11.06 -2.31
N LEU A 40 8.86 -11.50 -3.56
CA LEU A 40 8.51 -12.86 -3.97
C LEU A 40 9.78 -13.71 -3.92
N LYS A 41 9.99 -14.41 -2.80
CA LYS A 41 11.24 -15.15 -2.54
C LYS A 41 11.53 -16.24 -3.57
N GLU A 42 10.51 -16.91 -4.10
CA GLU A 42 10.71 -18.03 -5.02
C GLU A 42 11.35 -17.59 -6.34
N SER A 43 10.92 -16.44 -6.88
CA SER A 43 11.44 -15.86 -8.12
C SER A 43 12.48 -14.77 -7.91
N GLN A 44 12.83 -14.47 -6.66
CA GLN A 44 13.75 -13.38 -6.31
C GLN A 44 13.28 -12.02 -6.89
N THR A 45 11.96 -11.80 -6.90
CA THR A 45 11.31 -10.64 -7.52
C THR A 45 10.80 -9.67 -6.47
N PHE A 46 11.20 -8.41 -6.55
CA PHE A 46 10.63 -7.30 -5.81
C PHE A 46 9.58 -6.56 -6.64
N LEU A 47 8.52 -6.12 -5.99
CA LEU A 47 7.53 -5.22 -6.57
C LEU A 47 7.40 -4.00 -5.65
N ALA A 48 7.83 -2.85 -6.15
CA ALA A 48 7.77 -1.58 -5.44
C ALA A 48 6.63 -0.74 -6.02
N PHE A 49 5.72 -0.28 -5.16
CA PHE A 49 4.56 0.52 -5.52
C PHE A 49 4.64 1.91 -4.88
N ALA A 50 4.02 2.89 -5.53
CA ALA A 50 3.82 4.23 -4.98
C ALA A 50 2.57 4.86 -5.59
N GLU A 51 1.97 5.81 -4.89
CA GLU A 51 1.00 6.73 -5.47
C GLU A 51 1.71 7.74 -6.37
N LYS A 52 1.27 7.90 -7.61
CA LYS A 52 1.62 9.01 -8.48
C LYS A 52 0.65 10.16 -8.22
N ARG A 53 1.18 11.35 -7.92
CA ARG A 53 0.39 12.53 -7.54
C ARG A 53 0.81 13.75 -8.34
N SER A 54 -0.14 14.63 -8.66
CA SER A 54 0.17 15.91 -9.35
C SER A 54 0.81 16.95 -8.43
N SER A 55 0.69 16.79 -7.11
CA SER A 55 1.38 17.59 -6.10
C SER A 55 1.65 16.76 -4.83
N PRO A 56 2.42 17.25 -3.85
CA PRO A 56 2.61 16.58 -2.56
C PRO A 56 1.34 16.32 -1.75
N SER A 57 0.24 17.02 -2.05
CA SER A 57 -1.04 16.90 -1.36
C SER A 57 -1.66 15.52 -1.52
N ASP A 58 -2.39 15.05 -0.51
CA ASP A 58 -3.07 13.75 -0.55
C ASP A 58 -4.22 13.73 -1.56
N ILE A 59 -4.96 14.84 -1.67
CA ILE A 59 -6.11 14.97 -2.59
C ILE A 59 -5.71 14.94 -4.07
N ASP A 60 -4.42 15.10 -4.36
CA ASP A 60 -3.85 15.14 -5.71
C ASP A 60 -3.32 13.78 -6.18
N ALA A 61 -3.54 12.71 -5.41
CA ALA A 61 -3.31 11.35 -5.86
C ALA A 61 -4.11 11.05 -7.13
N LYS A 62 -3.50 10.32 -8.07
CA LYS A 62 -4.10 9.96 -9.35
C LYS A 62 -4.25 8.45 -9.47
N LEU A 63 -3.12 7.74 -9.42
CA LEU A 63 -3.04 6.30 -9.67
C LEU A 63 -1.87 5.67 -8.91
N ILE A 64 -1.81 4.34 -8.92
CA ILE A 64 -0.67 3.58 -8.41
C ILE A 64 0.31 3.29 -9.55
N VAL A 65 1.59 3.56 -9.30
CA VAL A 65 2.70 3.10 -10.14
C VAL A 65 3.44 1.95 -9.48
N MET A 66 4.09 1.13 -10.30
CA MET A 66 4.88 -0.01 -9.87
C MET A 66 6.21 -0.08 -10.63
N ARG A 67 7.27 -0.52 -9.97
CA ARG A 67 8.49 -1.04 -10.61
C ARG A 67 8.72 -2.48 -10.16
N ARG A 68 9.11 -3.33 -11.11
CA ARG A 68 9.53 -4.71 -10.83
C ARG A 68 11.04 -4.77 -10.76
N GLY A 69 11.58 -5.48 -9.78
CA GLY A 69 13.02 -5.66 -9.61
C GLY A 69 13.36 -7.14 -9.51
N THR A 70 14.36 -7.62 -10.24
CA THR A 70 14.83 -9.01 -10.09
C THR A 70 16.19 -8.99 -9.42
N GLN A 71 16.34 -9.77 -8.34
CA GLN A 71 17.60 -9.90 -7.65
C GLN A 71 18.52 -10.87 -8.39
N GLN A 72 19.67 -10.37 -8.83
CA GLN A 72 20.70 -11.12 -9.55
C GLN A 72 22.08 -10.70 -9.04
N ASN A 73 22.93 -11.67 -8.72
CA ASN A 73 24.33 -11.46 -8.32
C ASN A 73 24.52 -10.45 -7.17
N GLY A 74 23.63 -10.48 -6.18
CA GLY A 74 23.68 -9.56 -5.03
C GLY A 74 23.20 -8.14 -5.32
N SER A 75 22.66 -7.86 -6.51
CA SER A 75 22.08 -6.58 -6.92
C SER A 75 20.62 -6.74 -7.36
N THR A 76 19.84 -5.66 -7.36
CA THR A 76 18.47 -5.67 -7.91
C THR A 76 18.43 -4.89 -9.21
N GLN A 77 18.00 -5.54 -10.29
CA GLN A 77 17.81 -4.93 -11.60
C GLN A 77 16.34 -4.51 -11.73
N TRP A 78 16.09 -3.20 -11.77
CA TRP A 78 14.74 -2.64 -11.80
C TRP A 78 14.29 -2.34 -13.23
N SER A 79 13.06 -2.74 -13.54
CA SER A 79 12.38 -2.38 -14.78
C SER A 79 11.97 -0.90 -14.80
N GLU A 80 11.52 -0.47 -15.97
CA GLU A 80 10.78 0.79 -16.09
C GLU A 80 9.52 0.80 -15.23
N SER A 81 9.07 2.01 -14.91
CA SER A 81 7.85 2.23 -14.15
C SER A 81 6.62 1.90 -14.99
N GLN A 82 5.67 1.19 -14.39
CA GLN A 82 4.38 0.83 -14.96
C GLN A 82 3.26 1.56 -14.20
N GLU A 83 2.33 2.18 -14.92
CA GLU A 83 1.09 2.69 -14.33
C GLU A 83 0.06 1.55 -14.24
N LEU A 84 -0.52 1.33 -13.06
CA LEU A 84 -1.51 0.29 -12.85
C LEU A 84 -2.91 0.84 -13.15
N LEU A 85 -3.20 1.04 -14.44
CA LEU A 85 -4.47 1.62 -14.90
C LEU A 85 -5.69 0.76 -14.51
N SER A 86 -5.51 -0.54 -14.29
CA SER A 86 -6.59 -1.40 -13.83
C SER A 86 -6.94 -1.19 -12.36
N ALA A 87 -6.09 -0.55 -11.55
CA ALA A 87 -6.32 -0.21 -10.14
C ALA A 87 -7.08 1.11 -9.97
N CYS A 88 -8.28 1.20 -10.54
CA CYS A 88 -9.12 2.39 -10.43
C CYS A 88 -10.61 2.06 -10.45
N LEU A 89 -11.40 3.04 -10.00
CA LEU A 89 -12.83 3.12 -10.25
C LEU A 89 -13.11 4.42 -11.04
N PRO A 90 -14.15 4.47 -11.90
CA PRO A 90 -14.52 5.69 -12.62
C PRO A 90 -14.72 6.86 -11.67
N ASP A 91 -14.17 8.02 -11.99
CA ASP A 91 -14.26 9.25 -11.18
C ASP A 91 -13.65 9.17 -9.76
N HIS A 92 -12.80 8.18 -9.49
CA HIS A 92 -12.10 8.05 -8.21
C HIS A 92 -10.60 8.28 -8.35
N ARG A 93 -9.99 8.81 -7.30
CA ARG A 93 -8.53 8.74 -7.10
C ARG A 93 -8.16 7.47 -6.35
N THR A 94 -7.05 6.84 -6.72
CA THR A 94 -6.54 5.63 -6.08
C THR A 94 -5.39 5.94 -5.13
N MET A 95 -5.39 5.30 -3.95
CA MET A 95 -4.42 5.56 -2.88
C MET A 95 -4.09 4.32 -2.04
N ASN A 96 -3.03 4.45 -1.24
CA ASN A 96 -2.60 3.53 -0.19
C ASN A 96 -2.41 2.08 -0.70
N PRO A 97 -1.45 1.84 -1.62
CA PRO A 97 -1.14 0.49 -2.06
C PRO A 97 -0.71 -0.40 -0.89
N CYS A 98 -1.24 -1.62 -0.85
CA CYS A 98 -0.93 -2.63 0.15
C CYS A 98 -0.90 -4.03 -0.50
N PRO A 99 0.24 -4.45 -1.08
CA PRO A 99 0.39 -5.77 -1.66
C PRO A 99 0.43 -6.86 -0.59
N VAL A 100 -0.08 -8.04 -0.91
CA VAL A 100 0.11 -9.29 -0.17
C VAL A 100 0.23 -10.44 -1.15
N TYR A 101 1.10 -11.40 -0.84
CA TYR A 101 1.31 -12.58 -1.67
C TYR A 101 0.73 -13.81 -0.96
N GLU A 102 -0.29 -14.40 -1.59
CA GLU A 102 -0.87 -15.67 -1.20
C GLU A 102 -0.01 -16.77 -1.85
N LYS A 103 0.65 -17.59 -1.01
CA LYS A 103 1.71 -18.51 -1.46
C LYS A 103 1.16 -19.80 -2.06
N ASN A 104 -0.04 -20.24 -1.70
CA ASN A 104 -0.55 -21.55 -2.10
C ASN A 104 -1.01 -21.53 -3.57
N THR A 105 -1.70 -20.47 -3.99
CA THR A 105 -2.14 -20.22 -5.36
C THR A 105 -1.19 -19.32 -6.13
N LYS A 106 -0.13 -18.82 -5.48
CA LYS A 106 0.85 -17.88 -6.05
C LYS A 106 0.19 -16.61 -6.59
N THR A 107 -0.86 -16.16 -5.90
CA THR A 107 -1.62 -14.98 -6.30
C THR A 107 -1.12 -13.76 -5.52
N LEU A 108 -0.66 -12.77 -6.26
CA LEU A 108 -0.38 -11.45 -5.73
C LEU A 108 -1.67 -10.63 -5.70
N PHE A 109 -2.06 -10.17 -4.53
CA PHE A 109 -3.11 -9.18 -4.37
C PHE A 109 -2.48 -7.81 -4.14
N LEU A 110 -3.03 -6.78 -4.76
CA LEU A 110 -2.75 -5.39 -4.41
C LEU A 110 -4.04 -4.77 -3.88
N PHE A 111 -4.13 -4.58 -2.57
CA PHE A 111 -5.21 -3.83 -1.94
C PHE A 111 -4.92 -2.33 -2.02
N PHE A 112 -5.97 -1.54 -2.16
CA PHE A 112 -5.90 -0.08 -2.18
C PHE A 112 -7.27 0.50 -1.83
N ILE A 113 -7.33 1.82 -1.69
CA ILE A 113 -8.62 2.53 -1.63
C ILE A 113 -8.84 3.40 -2.87
N CYS A 114 -10.10 3.52 -3.26
CA CYS A 114 -10.57 4.49 -4.23
C CYS A 114 -11.44 5.53 -3.51
N ILE A 115 -11.15 6.82 -3.70
CA ILE A 115 -11.95 7.91 -3.11
C ILE A 115 -12.65 8.68 -4.22
N LEU A 116 -13.97 8.86 -4.11
CA LEU A 116 -14.76 9.57 -5.11
C LEU A 116 -14.30 11.03 -5.24
N GLY A 117 -13.93 11.42 -6.46
CA GLY A 117 -13.34 12.70 -6.79
C GLY A 117 -12.11 13.03 -5.94
N ASN A 118 -11.97 14.29 -5.57
CA ASN A 118 -10.87 14.76 -4.72
C ASN A 118 -11.31 15.01 -3.27
N THR A 119 -12.33 14.28 -2.79
CA THR A 119 -12.92 14.51 -1.47
C THR A 119 -11.83 14.38 -0.38
N PRO A 120 -11.52 15.45 0.39
CA PRO A 120 -10.50 15.39 1.43
C PRO A 120 -10.89 14.49 2.60
N GLU A 121 -9.92 13.85 3.24
CA GLU A 121 -10.15 13.01 4.43
C GLU A 121 -10.86 13.80 5.55
N HIS A 122 -10.36 14.99 5.87
CA HIS A 122 -10.96 15.85 6.90
C HIS A 122 -12.43 16.18 6.61
N HIS A 123 -12.82 16.34 5.34
CA HIS A 123 -14.20 16.62 4.98
C HIS A 123 -15.10 15.41 5.24
N GLN A 124 -14.64 14.21 4.91
CA GLN A 124 -15.35 12.97 5.19
C GLN A 124 -15.49 12.75 6.70
N ILE A 125 -14.41 13.00 7.45
CA ILE A 125 -14.38 12.99 8.92
C ILE A 125 -15.45 13.95 9.46
N CYS A 126 -15.36 15.25 9.18
CA CYS A 126 -16.25 16.28 9.72
C CYS A 126 -17.73 16.08 9.35
N THR A 127 -18.02 15.56 8.16
CA THR A 127 -19.41 15.38 7.69
C THR A 127 -19.98 14.00 7.98
N GLY A 128 -19.13 13.02 8.31
CA GLY A 128 -19.50 11.61 8.39
C GLY A 128 -19.95 11.03 7.03
N LYS A 129 -19.57 11.66 5.91
CA LYS A 129 -19.95 11.21 4.55
C LYS A 129 -18.78 10.48 3.90
N ASN A 130 -18.76 9.17 4.07
CA ASN A 130 -17.74 8.30 3.47
C ASN A 130 -17.83 8.28 1.94
N LYS A 131 -16.68 8.41 1.30
CA LYS A 131 -16.45 8.35 -0.15
C LYS A 131 -15.34 7.36 -0.53
N ALA A 132 -14.78 6.64 0.45
CA ALA A 132 -13.74 5.65 0.27
C ALA A 132 -14.34 4.26 -0.02
N HIS A 133 -13.73 3.59 -0.98
CA HIS A 133 -14.02 2.22 -1.39
C HIS A 133 -12.79 1.35 -1.15
N LEU A 134 -13.01 0.12 -0.69
CA LEU A 134 -11.97 -0.89 -0.55
C LEU A 134 -11.89 -1.70 -1.83
N CYS A 135 -10.72 -1.72 -2.46
CA CYS A 135 -10.54 -2.38 -3.74
C CYS A 135 -9.32 -3.30 -3.73
N TYR A 136 -9.30 -4.26 -4.64
CA TYR A 136 -8.06 -4.93 -5.03
C TYR A 136 -8.00 -5.25 -6.52
N ILE A 137 -6.77 -5.47 -6.99
CA ILE A 137 -6.45 -6.19 -8.23
C ILE A 137 -5.54 -7.37 -7.91
N THR A 138 -5.53 -8.38 -8.78
CA THR A 138 -4.68 -9.57 -8.63
C THR A 138 -3.77 -9.79 -9.82
N SER A 139 -2.61 -10.39 -9.58
CA SER A 139 -1.70 -10.93 -10.59
C SER A 139 -1.35 -12.37 -10.25
N ASN A 140 -1.31 -13.23 -11.28
CA ASN A 140 -0.83 -14.62 -11.19
C ASN A 140 0.48 -14.83 -11.98
N ASP A 141 1.13 -13.74 -12.38
CA ASP A 141 2.34 -13.71 -13.20
C ASP A 141 3.38 -12.71 -12.65
N GLU A 142 3.42 -12.61 -11.32
CA GLU A 142 4.42 -11.85 -10.57
C GLU A 142 4.41 -10.34 -10.87
N GLY A 143 3.21 -9.80 -11.04
CA GLY A 143 2.97 -8.38 -11.28
C GLY A 143 3.20 -7.95 -12.73
N GLN A 144 3.30 -8.87 -13.69
CA GLN A 144 3.39 -8.51 -15.11
C GLN A 144 2.06 -8.02 -15.65
N ASN A 145 0.99 -8.77 -15.40
CA ASN A 145 -0.37 -8.40 -15.76
C ASN A 145 -1.26 -8.40 -14.52
N TRP A 146 -2.33 -7.61 -14.60
CA TRP A 146 -3.24 -7.38 -13.49
C TRP A 146 -4.69 -7.53 -13.93
N SER A 147 -5.51 -8.08 -13.04
CA SER A 147 -6.95 -8.15 -13.23
C SER A 147 -7.60 -6.77 -13.25
N GLN A 148 -8.88 -6.73 -13.62
CA GLN A 148 -9.72 -5.57 -13.35
C GLN A 148 -9.94 -5.38 -11.84
N THR A 149 -10.24 -4.14 -11.45
CA THR A 149 -10.55 -3.80 -10.05
C THR A 149 -11.78 -4.54 -9.56
N LYS A 150 -11.68 -5.13 -8.37
CA LYS A 150 -12.81 -5.63 -7.61
C LYS A 150 -13.07 -4.72 -6.41
N ASP A 151 -14.27 -4.17 -6.33
CA ASP A 151 -14.75 -3.40 -5.18
C ASP A 151 -15.30 -4.36 -4.10
N LEU A 152 -14.71 -4.31 -2.91
CA LEU A 152 -15.06 -5.13 -1.75
C LEU A 152 -15.93 -4.38 -0.73
N THR A 153 -16.22 -3.10 -0.96
CA THR A 153 -16.87 -2.24 0.03
C THR A 153 -18.19 -2.83 0.49
N GLU A 154 -19.07 -3.20 -0.45
CA GLU A 154 -20.37 -3.79 -0.08
C GLU A 154 -20.25 -5.26 0.37
N SER A 155 -19.42 -6.06 -0.31
CA SER A 155 -19.36 -7.51 -0.06
C SER A 155 -18.64 -7.90 1.22
N VAL A 156 -17.66 -7.10 1.68
CA VAL A 156 -16.85 -7.41 2.88
C VAL A 156 -17.16 -6.47 4.04
N ILE A 157 -17.32 -5.17 3.80
CA ILE A 157 -17.60 -4.20 4.87
C ILE A 157 -19.13 -4.06 5.07
N GLY A 158 -19.87 -4.05 3.96
CA GLY A 158 -21.33 -3.96 3.93
C GLY A 158 -21.86 -2.76 4.70
N LYS A 159 -22.98 -2.95 5.39
CA LYS A 159 -23.68 -1.87 6.12
C LYS A 159 -22.80 -1.17 7.18
N THR A 160 -21.74 -1.81 7.66
CA THR A 160 -20.82 -1.21 8.64
C THR A 160 -20.10 0.02 8.09
N VAL A 161 -19.90 0.12 6.77
CA VAL A 161 -19.25 1.27 6.13
C VAL A 161 -19.98 2.59 6.43
N ARG A 162 -21.30 2.53 6.67
CA ARG A 162 -22.13 3.70 7.02
C ARG A 162 -21.85 4.27 8.42
N ARG A 163 -21.15 3.50 9.26
CA ARG A 163 -20.69 3.95 10.59
C ARG A 163 -19.26 4.50 10.54
N TRP A 164 -18.62 4.48 9.38
CA TRP A 164 -17.27 4.99 9.20
C TRP A 164 -17.34 6.31 8.45
N ALA A 165 -16.68 7.34 8.96
CA ALA A 165 -16.54 8.61 8.26
C ALA A 165 -15.60 8.45 7.06
N THR A 166 -14.53 7.68 7.21
CA THR A 166 -13.60 7.25 6.15
C THR A 166 -12.74 6.10 6.68
N PHE A 167 -12.03 5.40 5.79
CA PHE A 167 -11.09 4.33 6.13
C PHE A 167 -9.98 4.23 5.07
N ALA A 168 -8.90 3.53 5.40
CA ALA A 168 -7.89 3.13 4.42
C ALA A 168 -7.25 1.78 4.76
N VAL A 169 -6.57 1.22 3.76
CA VAL A 169 -5.69 0.04 3.90
C VAL A 169 -4.23 0.48 3.95
N GLY A 170 -3.37 -0.33 4.55
CA GLY A 170 -1.92 -0.06 4.60
C GLY A 170 -1.58 1.29 5.26
N PRO A 171 -0.54 1.99 4.76
CA PRO A 171 0.32 1.58 3.65
C PRO A 171 1.36 0.53 4.06
N GLY A 172 2.03 -0.08 3.08
CA GLY A 172 3.10 -1.04 3.33
C GLY A 172 2.83 -2.36 2.63
N HIS A 173 2.62 -3.44 3.37
CA HIS A 173 2.26 -4.75 2.82
C HIS A 173 1.40 -5.53 3.82
N GLY A 174 0.57 -6.42 3.30
CA GLY A 174 -0.10 -7.46 4.08
C GLY A 174 0.79 -8.69 4.24
N ILE A 175 0.34 -9.62 5.07
CA ILE A 175 1.05 -10.89 5.31
C ILE A 175 0.09 -12.08 5.15
N GLN A 176 0.65 -13.24 4.83
CA GLN A 176 -0.04 -14.51 4.94
C GLN A 176 0.45 -15.24 6.20
N MET A 177 -0.48 -15.63 7.06
CA MET A 177 -0.22 -16.49 8.23
C MET A 177 0.12 -17.91 7.80
N GLU A 178 0.73 -18.69 8.69
CA GLU A 178 0.96 -20.13 8.46
C GLU A 178 -0.34 -20.92 8.19
N SER A 179 -1.46 -20.44 8.74
CA SER A 179 -2.79 -21.01 8.48
C SER A 179 -3.35 -20.73 7.08
N GLY A 180 -2.62 -19.98 6.24
CA GLY A 180 -3.07 -19.53 4.92
C GLY A 180 -3.86 -18.22 4.93
N ARG A 181 -4.29 -17.73 6.10
CA ARG A 181 -5.06 -16.49 6.23
C ARG A 181 -4.25 -15.27 5.80
N LEU A 182 -4.84 -14.43 4.96
CA LEU A 182 -4.30 -13.11 4.62
C LEU A 182 -4.71 -12.06 5.67
N ILE A 183 -3.75 -11.26 6.11
CA ILE A 183 -3.96 -10.12 7.01
C ILE A 183 -3.58 -8.85 6.27
N ILE A 184 -4.57 -7.96 6.09
CA ILE A 184 -4.38 -6.62 5.56
C ILE A 184 -4.56 -5.60 6.70
N PRO A 185 -3.55 -4.77 7.01
CA PRO A 185 -3.70 -3.72 8.00
C PRO A 185 -4.64 -2.62 7.48
N THR A 186 -5.59 -2.19 8.30
CA THR A 186 -6.53 -1.10 7.96
C THR A 186 -6.79 -0.20 9.17
N TYR A 187 -7.23 1.03 8.91
CA TYR A 187 -7.81 1.90 9.94
C TYR A 187 -9.15 2.47 9.46
N ALA A 188 -10.04 2.78 10.40
CA ALA A 188 -11.29 3.48 10.13
C ALA A 188 -11.55 4.57 11.19
N TYR A 189 -12.15 5.67 10.76
CA TYR A 189 -12.68 6.72 11.62
C TYR A 189 -14.17 6.47 11.85
N TYR A 190 -14.58 6.26 13.10
CA TYR A 190 -15.96 5.90 13.44
C TYR A 190 -16.85 7.11 13.74
N ILE A 191 -18.11 7.05 13.31
CA ILE A 191 -19.16 8.01 13.63
C ILE A 191 -19.89 7.50 14.87
N HIS A 192 -19.62 8.10 16.05
CA HIS A 192 -20.17 7.60 17.32
C HIS A 192 -21.53 8.21 17.70
N CYS A 193 -21.75 9.51 17.46
CA CYS A 193 -23.05 10.17 17.68
C CYS A 193 -23.35 11.18 16.57
N LYS A 194 -24.59 11.16 16.06
CA LYS A 194 -25.17 12.24 15.24
C LYS A 194 -25.98 13.15 16.16
N CYS A 195 -25.33 13.97 16.97
CA CYS A 195 -26.02 15.05 17.68
C CYS A 195 -26.21 16.23 16.72
N PHE A 196 -27.34 16.92 16.83
CA PHE A 196 -27.81 17.97 15.93
C PHE A 196 -26.67 18.74 15.21
N SER A 197 -26.62 18.53 13.89
CA SER A 197 -25.79 19.20 12.89
C SER A 197 -24.29 18.83 12.79
N PHE A 198 -23.67 18.16 13.77
CA PHE A 198 -22.26 17.74 13.66
C PHE A 198 -21.95 16.40 14.36
N PRO A 199 -21.25 15.46 13.69
CA PRO A 199 -20.84 14.20 14.33
C PRO A 199 -19.71 14.41 15.35
N SER A 200 -19.84 13.83 16.55
CA SER A 200 -18.74 13.75 17.52
C SER A 200 -17.81 12.59 17.13
N LEU A 201 -16.56 12.90 16.75
CA LEU A 201 -15.60 11.91 16.22
C LEU A 201 -14.43 11.73 17.18
N HIS A 202 -14.42 10.69 18.01
CA HIS A 202 -13.27 10.32 18.83
C HIS A 202 -13.04 8.81 18.76
N SER A 203 -12.23 8.35 17.78
CA SER A 203 -11.32 7.20 17.87
C SER A 203 -10.91 6.69 16.47
N THR A 204 -9.62 6.42 16.29
CA THR A 204 -9.10 5.53 15.24
C THR A 204 -9.16 4.10 15.76
N ALA A 205 -9.87 3.20 15.07
CA ALA A 205 -9.77 1.77 15.36
C ALA A 205 -8.93 1.09 14.28
N THR A 206 -7.92 0.33 14.70
CA THR A 206 -7.24 -0.62 13.82
C THR A 206 -8.18 -1.78 13.56
N CYS A 207 -8.43 -2.07 12.29
CA CYS A 207 -9.20 -3.24 11.88
C CYS A 207 -8.31 -4.13 11.01
N SER A 208 -8.47 -5.43 11.12
CA SER A 208 -7.91 -6.38 10.17
C SER A 208 -9.05 -6.86 9.27
N LEU A 209 -8.85 -6.75 7.95
CA LEU A 209 -9.79 -7.32 7.00
C LEU A 209 -9.46 -8.80 6.84
N ASN A 210 -10.41 -9.67 7.16
CA ASN A 210 -10.29 -11.10 6.90
C ASN A 210 -10.82 -11.39 5.50
N ILE A 211 -9.97 -11.91 4.63
CA ILE A 211 -10.36 -12.43 3.32
C ILE A 211 -10.06 -13.93 3.36
N GLN A 212 -11.11 -14.73 3.21
CA GLN A 212 -11.04 -16.18 3.07
C GLN A 212 -10.98 -16.57 1.61
#